data_AF-A0A968MF10-F1
#
_entry.id   AF-A0A968MF10-F1
#
_cell.length_a   1.000
_cell.length_b   1.000
_cell.length_c   1.000
_cell.angle_alpha   90.00
_cell.angle_beta   90.00
_cell.angle_gamma   90.00
#
_symmetry.space_group_name_H-M   'P 1'
#
loop_
_entity.id
_entity.type
_entity.pdbx_description
1 polymer ?
#
loop_
_entity_poly.entity_id
_entity_poly.type
_entity_poly.pdbx_seq_one_letter_code
_entity_poly.pdbx_strand_id
1 'polypeptide(L)'
;MLDSKLVRGCLKGKSSYHQLLYDQFKQYMFVLCMRYMPTREDAEDILQEGFAKVFRDLHQFDEKKGKLKSWMSKIFINTALQHLRASTKFSVVDIDAAYDLHLVNDDEVFLN
;
A
#
# COMPACT_ATOMS: atom_id res chain seq x y z
N MET A 1 13.40 18.39 14.39
CA MET A 1 14.59 17.94 15.17
C MET A 1 14.62 16.43 15.35
N LEU A 2 13.54 15.76 15.80
CA LEU A 2 13.50 14.30 15.94
C LEU A 2 13.61 13.56 14.59
N ASP A 3 12.78 13.94 13.61
CA ASP A 3 12.79 13.36 12.25
C ASP A 3 14.19 13.42 11.61
N SER A 4 14.87 14.57 11.73
CA SER A 4 16.22 14.77 11.17
C SER A 4 17.25 13.82 11.78
N LYS A 5 17.20 13.57 13.09
CA LYS A 5 18.10 12.61 13.76
C LYS A 5 17.78 11.18 13.34
N LEU A 6 16.49 10.84 13.26
CA LEU A 6 16.01 9.53 12.83
C LEU A 6 16.49 9.21 11.41
N VAL A 7 16.25 10.12 10.47
CA VAL A 7 16.65 10.01 9.06
C VAL A 7 18.17 9.88 8.94
N ARG A 8 18.94 10.76 9.58
CA ARG A 8 20.42 10.69 9.53
C ARG A 8 20.95 9.38 10.11
N GLY A 9 20.34 8.86 11.17
CA GLY A 9 20.70 7.56 11.75
C GLY A 9 20.47 6.41 10.76
N CYS A 10 19.33 6.43 10.08
CA CYS A 10 18.99 5.45 9.04
C CYS A 10 19.96 5.51 7.86
N LEU A 11 20.28 6.71 7.37
CA LEU A 11 21.21 6.91 6.24
C LEU A 11 22.65 6.50 6.57
N LYS A 12 23.03 6.47 7.85
CA LYS A 12 24.32 5.94 8.32
C LYS A 12 24.33 4.41 8.46
N GLY A 13 23.28 3.71 8.03
CA GLY A 13 23.19 2.25 8.08
C GLY A 13 23.03 1.66 9.48
N LYS A 14 22.62 2.48 10.47
CA LYS A 14 22.43 2.00 11.85
C LYS A 14 21.09 1.27 11.97
N SER A 15 21.13 -0.05 12.11
CA SER A 15 19.94 -0.91 12.23
C SER A 15 18.96 -0.45 13.32
N SER A 16 19.46 0.05 14.47
CA SER A 16 18.60 0.57 15.55
C SER A 16 17.71 1.74 15.12
N TYR A 17 18.17 2.58 14.18
CA TYR A 17 17.37 3.68 13.65
C TYR A 17 16.34 3.22 12.62
N HIS A 18 16.64 2.16 11.85
CA HIS A 18 15.65 1.55 10.95
C HIS A 18 14.50 0.95 11.75
N GLN A 19 14.82 0.21 12.82
CA GLN A 19 13.82 -0.37 13.71
C GLN A 19 12.99 0.72 14.40
N LEU A 20 13.63 1.78 14.91
CA LEU A 20 12.91 2.90 15.52
C LEU A 20 11.95 3.59 14.54
N LEU A 21 12.37 3.79 13.29
CA LEU A 21 11.51 4.37 12.26
C LEU A 21 10.33 3.44 11.95
N TYR A 22 10.59 2.14 11.80
CA TYR A 22 9.56 1.14 11.56
C TYR A 22 8.53 1.14 12.70
N ASP A 23 8.98 0.99 13.94
CA ASP A 23 8.10 0.93 15.11
C ASP A 23 7.26 2.20 15.30
N GLN A 24 7.83 3.37 14.99
CA GLN A 24 7.13 4.65 15.11
C GLN A 24 6.00 4.79 14.08
N PHE A 25 6.16 4.26 12.86
CA PHE A 25 5.23 4.53 11.76
C PHE A 25 4.40 3.31 11.33
N LYS A 26 4.76 2.09 11.73
CA LYS A 26 4.11 0.85 11.24
C LYS A 26 2.60 0.85 11.42
N GLN A 27 2.09 1.24 12.58
CA GLN A 27 0.66 1.19 12.86
C GLN A 27 -0.11 2.16 11.96
N TYR A 28 0.40 3.38 11.80
CA TYR A 28 -0.24 4.39 10.96
C TYR A 28 -0.20 4.00 9.47
N MET A 29 0.93 3.48 9.00
CA MET A 29 1.07 3.05 7.61
C MET A 29 0.24 1.80 7.32
N PHE A 30 0.13 0.89 8.28
CA PHE A 30 -0.74 -0.28 8.16
C PHE A 30 -2.23 0.12 8.03
N VAL A 31 -2.71 1.03 8.89
CA VAL A 31 -4.06 1.58 8.77
C VAL A 31 -4.27 2.29 7.43
N LEU A 32 -3.23 2.92 6.87
CA LEU A 32 -3.29 3.51 5.54
C LEU A 32 -3.41 2.43 4.44
N CYS A 33 -2.62 1.36 4.49
CA CYS A 33 -2.71 0.23 3.55
C CYS A 33 -4.11 -0.42 3.58
N MET A 34 -4.68 -0.63 4.77
CA MET A 34 -6.03 -1.20 4.95
C MET A 34 -7.14 -0.37 4.30
N ARG A 35 -6.91 0.92 3.97
CA ARG A 35 -7.90 1.72 3.23
C ARG A 35 -7.96 1.40 1.74
N TYR A 36 -6.92 0.76 1.21
CA TYR A 36 -6.79 0.46 -0.21
C TYR A 36 -6.90 -1.03 -0.49
N MET A 37 -6.49 -1.89 0.44
CA MET A 37 -6.44 -3.34 0.26
C MET A 37 -7.72 -4.01 0.79
N PRO A 38 -8.21 -5.08 0.12
CA PRO A 38 -9.43 -5.77 0.52
C PRO A 38 -9.22 -6.70 1.73
N THR A 39 -8.00 -7.24 1.90
CA THR A 39 -7.66 -8.15 2.99
C THR A 39 -6.56 -7.59 3.88
N ARG A 40 -6.42 -8.20 5.06
CA ARG A 40 -5.33 -7.88 5.98
C ARG A 40 -3.99 -8.29 5.41
N GLU A 41 -3.93 -9.48 4.81
CA GLU A 41 -2.74 -10.08 4.21
C GLU A 41 -2.20 -9.16 3.10
N ASP A 42 -3.05 -8.72 2.18
CA ASP A 42 -2.68 -7.76 1.14
C ASP A 42 -2.14 -6.46 1.73
N ALA A 43 -2.75 -5.96 2.82
CA ALA A 43 -2.27 -4.75 3.49
C ALA A 43 -0.90 -4.95 4.15
N GLU A 44 -0.61 -6.13 4.68
CA GLU A 44 0.70 -6.50 5.23
C GLU A 44 1.76 -6.57 4.14
N ASP A 45 1.44 -7.10 2.96
CA ASP A 45 2.36 -7.13 1.80
C ASP A 45 2.71 -5.72 1.33
N ILE A 46 1.69 -4.85 1.16
CA ILE A 46 1.92 -3.45 0.83
C ILE A 46 2.68 -2.71 1.94
N LEU A 47 2.45 -3.07 3.20
CA LEU A 47 3.19 -2.49 4.31
C LEU A 47 4.68 -2.78 4.18
N GLN A 48 5.03 -4.04 3.92
CA GLN A 48 6.41 -4.48 3.75
C GLN A 48 7.07 -3.81 2.55
N GLU A 49 6.42 -3.84 1.37
CA GLU A 49 6.94 -3.21 0.16
C GLU A 49 7.13 -1.69 0.38
N GLY A 50 6.16 -1.02 1.00
CA GLY A 50 6.21 0.39 1.31
C GLY A 50 7.41 0.76 2.18
N PHE A 51 7.70 -0.02 3.23
CA PHE A 51 8.89 0.21 4.06
C PHE A 51 10.20 -0.06 3.32
N ALA A 52 10.27 -1.10 2.49
CA ALA A 52 11.44 -1.36 1.65
C ALA A 52 11.74 -0.15 0.74
N LYS A 53 10.72 0.43 0.11
CA LYS A 53 10.84 1.65 -0.69
C LYS A 53 11.24 2.86 0.15
N VAL A 54 10.63 3.05 1.33
CA VAL A 54 11.00 4.13 2.26
C VAL A 54 12.47 4.09 2.60
N PHE A 55 13.03 2.93 2.99
CA PHE A 55 14.44 2.86 3.38
C PHE A 55 15.39 3.07 2.20
N ARG A 56 15.05 2.52 1.02
CA ARG A 56 15.81 2.74 -0.21
C ARG A 56 15.84 4.21 -0.61
N ASP A 57 14.69 4.88 -0.56
CA ASP A 57 14.50 6.22 -1.11
C ASP A 57 14.64 7.32 -0.03
N LEU A 58 14.97 6.95 1.23
CA LEU A 58 15.04 7.86 2.37
C LEU A 58 16.02 9.03 2.16
N HIS A 59 17.05 8.83 1.33
CA HIS A 59 18.04 9.84 0.98
C HIS A 59 17.42 11.03 0.20
N GLN A 60 16.23 10.85 -0.37
CA GLN A 60 15.49 11.88 -1.11
C GLN A 60 14.57 12.72 -0.20
N PHE A 61 14.40 12.34 1.07
CA PHE A 61 13.58 13.09 1.99
C PHE A 61 14.19 14.46 2.29
N ASP A 62 13.41 15.52 2.09
CA ASP A 62 13.78 16.90 2.38
C ASP A 62 12.86 17.47 3.47
N GLU A 63 13.44 17.71 4.65
CA GLU A 63 12.73 18.25 5.82
C GLU A 63 12.18 19.67 5.59
N LYS A 64 12.69 20.40 4.59
CA LYS A 64 12.17 21.73 4.21
C LYS A 64 10.88 21.63 3.39
N LYS A 65 10.66 20.50 2.70
CA LYS A 65 9.49 20.27 1.84
C LYS A 65 8.30 19.67 2.60
N GLY A 66 8.49 19.17 3.82
CA GLY A 66 7.41 18.65 4.65
C GLY A 66 7.85 17.69 5.74
N LYS A 67 6.86 17.09 6.41
CA LYS A 67 7.07 16.11 7.48
C LYS A 67 7.38 14.73 6.92
N LEU A 68 8.21 13.96 7.63
CA LEU A 68 8.58 12.60 7.24
C LEU A 68 7.35 11.70 7.05
N LYS A 69 6.40 11.78 7.99
CA LYS A 69 5.12 11.06 7.92
C LYS A 69 4.40 11.29 6.59
N SER A 70 4.27 12.55 6.16
CA SER A 70 3.60 12.93 4.91
C SER A 70 4.34 12.42 3.68
N TRP A 71 5.68 12.44 3.71
CA TRP A 71 6.51 11.90 2.62
C TRP A 71 6.35 10.37 2.52
N MET A 72 6.42 9.66 3.65
CA MET A 72 6.17 8.22 3.71
C MET A 72 4.76 7.88 3.21
N SER A 73 3.71 8.58 3.67
CA SER A 73 2.34 8.34 3.22
C SER A 73 2.20 8.35 1.69
N LYS A 74 2.91 9.25 0.99
CA LYS A 74 2.90 9.28 -0.47
C LYS A 74 3.48 8.00 -1.08
N ILE A 75 4.57 7.47 -0.51
CA ILE A 75 5.17 6.21 -0.94
C ILE A 75 4.19 5.05 -0.74
N PHE A 76 3.54 4.96 0.42
CA PHE A 76 2.56 3.91 0.71
C PHE A 76 1.33 3.99 -0.20
N ILE A 77 0.75 5.18 -0.38
CA ILE A 77 -0.41 5.38 -1.27
C ILE A 77 -0.04 5.00 -2.70
N ASN A 78 1.11 5.46 -3.20
CA ASN A 78 1.53 5.13 -4.56
C ASN A 78 1.78 3.62 -4.74
N THR A 79 2.33 2.96 -3.72
CA THR A 79 2.55 1.51 -3.73
C THR A 79 1.23 0.74 -3.75
N ALA A 80 0.28 1.10 -2.89
CA ALA A 80 -1.06 0.51 -2.87
C ALA A 80 -1.79 0.71 -4.22
N LEU A 81 -1.76 1.92 -4.77
CA LEU A 81 -2.39 2.22 -6.06
C LEU A 81 -1.72 1.48 -7.22
N GLN A 82 -0.39 1.33 -7.20
CA GLN A 82 0.34 0.56 -8.20
C GLN A 82 -0.06 -0.92 -8.15
N HIS A 83 -0.18 -1.49 -6.95
CA HIS A 83 -0.64 -2.86 -6.76
C HIS A 83 -2.05 -3.06 -7.30
N LEU A 84 -3.01 -2.21 -6.91
CA LEU A 84 -4.39 -2.27 -7.42
C LEU A 84 -4.45 -2.21 -8.95
N ARG A 85 -3.69 -1.29 -9.56
CA ARG A 85 -3.62 -1.19 -11.02
C ARG A 85 -3.03 -2.42 -11.70
N ALA A 86 -2.13 -3.14 -11.04
CA ALA A 86 -1.58 -4.39 -11.55
C ALA A 86 -2.61 -5.52 -11.45
N SER A 87 -3.35 -5.59 -10.35
CA SER A 87 -4.40 -6.60 -10.12
C SER A 87 -5.60 -6.42 -11.06
N THR A 88 -5.96 -5.18 -11.43
CA THR A 88 -7.04 -4.90 -12.40
C THR A 88 -6.68 -5.27 -13.85
N LYS A 89 -5.40 -5.48 -14.19
CA LYS A 89 -4.98 -5.78 -15.58
C LYS A 89 -5.28 -7.22 -16.03
N PHE A 90 -5.85 -8.07 -15.17
CA PHE A 90 -6.28 -9.41 -15.52
C PHE A 90 -7.78 -9.61 -15.29
N SER A 91 -8.57 -9.01 -16.18
CA SER A 91 -9.87 -9.57 -16.56
C SER A 91 -10.00 -9.48 -18.07
N VAL A 92 -9.22 -10.29 -18.79
CA VAL A 92 -9.73 -10.82 -20.06
C VAL A 92 -10.76 -11.85 -19.63
N VAL A 93 -11.99 -11.37 -19.40
CA VAL A 93 -13.12 -12.27 -19.27
C VAL A 93 -13.37 -12.77 -20.68
N ASP A 94 -13.34 -14.09 -20.85
CA ASP A 94 -13.90 -14.69 -22.06
C ASP A 94 -15.35 -14.20 -22.16
N ILE A 95 -15.66 -13.46 -23.22
CA ILE A 95 -16.97 -12.83 -23.41
C ILE A 95 -18.06 -13.92 -23.35
N ASP A 96 -17.77 -15.13 -23.83
CA ASP A 96 -18.70 -16.24 -23.83
C ASP A 96 -18.99 -16.74 -22.41
N ALA A 97 -17.97 -16.78 -21.53
CA ALA A 97 -18.15 -17.16 -20.12
C ALA A 97 -18.91 -16.11 -19.28
N ALA A 98 -18.88 -14.84 -19.70
CA ALA A 98 -19.62 -13.77 -19.03
C ALA A 98 -21.13 -13.83 -19.30
N TYR A 99 -21.53 -14.28 -20.50
CA TYR A 99 -22.94 -14.43 -20.88
C TYR A 99 -23.61 -15.58 -20.12
N ASP A 100 -22.92 -16.70 -19.89
CA ASP A 100 -23.47 -17.85 -19.17
C ASP A 100 -23.83 -17.53 -17.70
N LEU A 101 -23.14 -16.57 -17.07
CA LEU A 101 -23.44 -16.15 -15.71
C LEU A 101 -24.71 -15.28 -15.59
N HIS A 102 -25.15 -14.66 -16.69
CA HIS A 102 -26.32 -13.76 -16.71
C HIS A 102 -27.63 -14.47 -17.07
N LEU A 103 -27.58 -15.72 -17.54
CA LEU A 103 -28.77 -16.49 -17.91
C LEU A 103 -29.41 -17.28 -16.76
N VAL A 104 -28.83 -17.25 -15.55
CA VAL A 104 -29.36 -18.02 -14.41
C VAL A 104 -30.22 -17.18 -13.46
N ASN A 105 -30.39 -15.86 -13.67
CA ASN A 105 -31.05 -15.01 -12.67
C ASN A 105 -32.23 -14.14 -13.15
N ASP A 106 -32.65 -14.19 -14.42
CA ASP A 106 -33.78 -13.36 -14.90
C ASP A 106 -35.08 -14.12 -15.24
N ASP A 107 -35.10 -15.46 -15.21
CA ASP A 107 -36.30 -16.24 -15.60
C ASP A 107 -37.09 -16.89 -14.43
N GLU A 108 -36.72 -16.68 -13.15
CA GLU A 108 -37.50 -17.17 -11.99
C GLU A 108 -38.19 -16.07 -11.16
N VAL A 109 -38.60 -14.95 -11.77
CA VAL A 109 -39.47 -13.96 -11.11
C VAL A 109 -40.79 -13.77 -11.84
N PHE A 110 -41.40 -14.83 -12.37
CA PHE A 110 -42.85 -14.90 -12.58
C PHE A 110 -43.32 -16.36 -12.55
N LEU A 111 -43.78 -16.83 -11.39
CA LEU A 111 -44.93 -17.74 -11.15
C LEU A 111 -44.81 -18.49 -9.80
N ASN A 112 -45.20 -17.80 -8.71
CA ASN A 112 -46.25 -18.23 -7.77
C ASN A 112 -46.41 -17.17 -6.66
#